data_AF-A0A5C4NHL6-F1
#
_entry.id   AF-A0A5C4NHL6-F1
#
_cell.length_a   1.000
_cell.length_b   1.000
_cell.length_c   1.000
_cell.angle_alpha   90.00
_cell.angle_beta   90.00
_cell.angle_gamma   90.00
#
_symmetry.space_group_name_H-M   'P 1'
#
loop_
_entity.id
_entity.type
_entity.pdbx_description
1 polymer ?
#
loop_
_entity_poly.entity_id
_entity_poly.type
_entity_poly.pdbx_seq_one_letter_code
_entity_poly.pdbx_strand_id
1 'polypeptide(L)' 'MIYPLGGLLLGALLGWLRARQLGGKRLDLLQWAVVGAIIGGLIGTFVLIFIQRSYVGNA' A
#
# COMPACT_ATOMS: atom_id res chain seq x y z
N MET A 1 -8.69 10.88 -0.20
CA MET A 1 -8.87 9.57 -0.86
C MET A 1 -7.68 9.13 -1.71
N ILE A 2 -6.86 10.05 -2.23
CA ILE A 2 -5.68 9.67 -3.02
C ILE A 2 -4.59 8.94 -2.23
N TYR A 3 -4.37 9.27 -0.94
CA TYR A 3 -3.29 8.64 -0.15
C TYR A 3 -3.46 7.12 0.07
N PRO A 4 -4.64 6.59 0.49
CA PRO A 4 -4.84 5.14 0.56
C PRO A 4 -4.73 4.44 -0.79
N LEU A 5 -5.27 5.04 -1.87
CA LEU A 5 -5.21 4.45 -3.22
C LEU A 5 -3.79 4.42 -3.77
N GLY A 6 -3.02 5.49 -3.55
CA GLY A 6 -1.60 5.54 -3.90
C GLY A 6 -0.80 4.50 -3.12
N GLY A 7 -1.07 4.36 -1.82
CA GLY A 7 -0.48 3.31 -0.99
C GLY A 7 -0.81 1.91 -1.50
N LEU A 8 -2.06 1.65 -1.89
CA LEU A 8 -2.50 0.37 -2.44
C LEU A 8 -1.74 0.02 -3.73
N LEU A 9 -1.68 0.94 -4.70
CA LEU A 9 -1.00 0.71 -5.98
C LEU A 9 0.52 0.52 -5.81
N LEU A 10 1.16 1.37 -4.99
CA LEU A 10 2.59 1.26 -4.72
C LEU A 10 2.92 -0.03 -3.96
N GLY A 11 2.11 -0.36 -2.95
CA GLY A 11 2.25 -1.59 -2.19
C GLY A 11 2.09 -2.83 -3.07
N ALA A 12 1.09 -2.83 -3.97
CA ALA A 12 0.88 -3.92 -4.92
C ALA A 12 2.07 -4.12 -5.85
N LEU A 13 2.60 -3.02 -6.40
CA LEU A 13 3.74 -3.04 -7.29
C LEU A 13 4.99 -3.57 -6.58
N LEU A 14 5.28 -3.09 -5.38
CA LEU A 14 6.43 -3.52 -4.59
C LEU A 14 6.33 -5.00 -4.19
N GLY A 15 5.14 -5.45 -3.77
CA GLY A 15 4.89 -6.86 -3.46
C GLY A 15 5.11 -7.76 -4.67
N TRP A 16 4.54 -7.40 -5.82
CA TRP A 16 4.74 -8.12 -7.07
C TRP A 16 6.22 -8.17 -7.48
N LEU A 17 6.93 -7.04 -7.44
CA LEU A 17 8.36 -6.96 -7.77
C LEU A 17 9.18 -7.89 -6.87
N ARG A 18 8.87 -7.92 -5.57
CA ARG A 18 9.58 -8.78 -4.62
C ARG A 18 9.38 -10.26 -4.91
N ALA A 19 8.15 -10.70 -5.18
CA ALA A 19 7.87 -12.08 -5.58
C ALA A 19 8.55 -12.46 -6.89
N ARG A 20 8.61 -11.54 -7.86
CA ARG A 20 9.30 -11.75 -9.13
C ARG A 20 10.81 -11.94 -8.93
N GLN A 21 11.44 -11.13 -8.07
CA GLN A 21 12.86 -11.26 -7.75
C GLN A 21 13.20 -12.60 -7.07
N LEU A 22 12.24 -13.20 -6.37
CA LEU A 22 12.38 -14.50 -5.70
C LEU A 22 12.03 -15.69 -6.62
N GLY A 23 11.69 -15.45 -7.89
CA GLY A 23 11.34 -16.52 -8.83
C GLY A 23 9.95 -17.14 -8.59
N GLY A 24 9.05 -16.45 -7.90
CA GLY A 24 7.71 -16.93 -7.58
C GLY A 24 6.85 -17.23 -8.82
N LYS A 25 5.96 -18.22 -8.71
CA LYS A 25 4.99 -18.56 -9.76
C LYS A 25 3.88 -17.51 -9.84
N ARG A 26 2.99 -17.60 -10.84
CA ARG A 26 1.89 -16.63 -11.06
C ARG A 26 1.02 -16.40 -9.82
N LEU A 27 0.72 -17.45 -9.06
CA LEU A 27 -0.06 -17.33 -7.83
C LEU A 27 0.72 -16.62 -6.72
N ASP A 28 2.03 -16.85 -6.61
CA ASP A 28 2.88 -16.15 -5.64
C ASP A 28 2.97 -14.67 -5.96
N LEU A 29 3.14 -14.32 -7.24
CA LEU A 29 3.15 -12.94 -7.73
C LEU A 29 1.86 -12.20 -7.34
N LEU A 30 0.70 -12.85 -7.52
CA LEU A 30 -0.60 -12.28 -7.17
C LEU A 30 -0.75 -12.13 -5.65
N GLN A 31 -0.39 -13.16 -4.87
CA GLN A 31 -0.51 -13.15 -3.43
C GLN A 31 0.36 -12.05 -2.80
N TRP A 32 1.62 -11.94 -3.23
CA TRP A 32 2.52 -10.89 -2.76
C TRP A 32 2.05 -9.49 -3.18
N ALA A 33 1.50 -9.35 -4.39
CA ALA A 33 0.89 -8.09 -4.81
C ALA A 33 -0.30 -7.72 -3.90
N VAL A 34 -1.20 -8.66 -3.59
CA VAL A 34 -2.35 -8.43 -2.72
C VAL A 34 -1.90 -8.06 -1.30
N VAL A 35 -0.95 -8.82 -0.72
CA VAL A 35 -0.41 -8.52 0.61
C VAL A 35 0.25 -7.13 0.63
N GLY A 36 1.06 -6.82 -0.38
CA GLY A 36 1.68 -5.50 -0.52
C GLY A 36 0.64 -4.38 -0.64
N ALA A 37 -0.42 -4.59 -1.42
CA ALA A 37 -1.51 -3.64 -1.62
C ALA A 37 -2.25 -3.34 -0.30
N ILE A 38 -2.54 -4.37 0.49
CA ILE A 38 -3.19 -4.24 1.80
C ILE A 38 -2.32 -3.41 2.74
N ILE A 39 -1.03 -3.77 2.85
CA ILE A 39 -0.07 -3.07 3.71
C ILE A 39 0.06 -1.60 3.28
N GLY A 40 0.26 -1.35 1.98
CA GLY A 40 0.40 0.00 1.45
C GLY A 40 -0.86 0.84 1.62
N GLY A 41 -2.05 0.27 1.39
CA GLY A 41 -3.33 0.93 1.61
C GLY A 41 -3.58 1.29 3.09
N LEU A 42 -3.18 0.41 4.01
CA LEU A 42 -3.20 0.69 5.45
C LEU A 42 -2.29 1.86 5.81
N ILE A 43 -1.04 1.84 5.33
CA ILE A 43 -0.10 2.96 5.54
C ILE A 43 -0.68 4.27 4.99
N GLY A 44 -1.21 4.26 3.76
CA GLY A 44 -1.84 5.44 3.16
C GLY A 44 -3.08 5.94 3.92
N THR A 45 -3.80 5.04 4.59
CA THR A 45 -4.91 5.39 5.49
C THR A 45 -4.42 6.10 6.74
N PHE A 46 -3.37 5.60 7.39
CA PHE A 46 -2.76 6.30 8.52
C PHE A 46 -2.23 7.67 8.13
N VAL A 47 -1.54 7.78 6.98
CA VAL A 47 -1.06 9.06 6.44
C VAL A 47 -2.21 10.05 6.25
N LEU A 48 -3.32 9.61 5.62
CA LEU A 48 -4.51 10.45 5.45
C LEU A 48 -5.07 10.93 6.80
N ILE A 49 -5.17 10.04 7.77
CA ILE A 49 -5.68 10.38 9.11
C ILE A 49 -4.77 11.41 9.77
N PHE A 50 -3.45 11.22 9.74
CA PHE A 50 -2.51 12.19 10.32
C PHE A 50 -2.64 13.56 9.70
N ILE A 51 -2.67 13.64 8.37
CA ILE A 51 -2.85 14.90 7.64
C ILE A 51 -4.16 15.58 8.07
N GLN A 52 -5.26 14.83 8.09
CA GLN A 52 -6.57 15.37 8.48
C GLN A 52 -6.59 15.87 9.92
N ARG A 53 -5.98 15.12 10.85
CA ARG A 53 -5.89 15.50 12.26
C ARG A 53 -5.00 16.72 12.46
N SER A 54 -3.92 16.87 11.70
CA SER A 54 -3.08 18.06 11.73
C SER A 54 -3.80 19.31 11.22
N TYR A 55 -4.77 19.20 10.31
CA TYR A 55 -5.56 20.36 9.88
C TYR A 55 -6.66 20.74 10.87
N VAL A 56 -7.32 19.76 11.49
CA VAL A 56 -8.44 20.02 12.42
C VAL A 56 -7.97 20.32 13.85
N GLY A 57 -6.85 19.74 14.29
CA GLY A 57 -6.33 19.94 15.65
C GLY A 57 -5.55 21.25 15.87
N ASN A 58 -5.33 22.02 14.81
CA ASN A 58 -4.61 23.31 14.83
C ASN A 58 -5.55 24.51 14.63
N ALA A 59 -6.87 24.32 14.72
CA ALA A 59 -7.91 25.36 14.65
C ALA A 59 -8.61 25.48 16.01
#